data_AF-A0A1Y5Z8E9-F1
#
_entry.id   AF-A0A1Y5Z8E9-F1
#
_cell.length_a   1.000
_cell.length_b   1.000
_cell.length_c   1.000
_cell.angle_alpha   90.00
_cell.angle_beta   90.00
_cell.angle_gamma   90.00
#
_symmetry.space_group_name_H-M   'P 1'
#
loop_
_entity.id
_entity.type
_entity.pdbx_description
1 polymer ?
#
loop_
_entity_poly.entity_id
_entity_poly.type
_entity_poly.pdbx_seq_one_letter_code
_entity_poly.pdbx_strand_id
1 'polypeptide(L)'
;MLNTKEREQTQNNEQIGIVTTRSNVFNEKKNKLKAFSENLPEEADLPSVPISGGLFGWFNYDVTGSDLNKLTTNIQEKMTKQNEVIRRTIKEFDTIYNTFSALDKEYIQGILVSLKAAEEANSKALKGIAGVQENQNEIKQIINQQKQVIQVLKNFKEKIEKIEHLADVDKIFVVFSTMQSNVKAIEENIEAQELRVADLTNEMKELLSLQSVFQANLNHLQENQIKQFQTMKQQVSNQNESISEIKATSKENNTNIETLSKEVAIHGEKLGDLKRSIQDDIQALSEKVTRNNSEFDAKLHSTTNEVRENKTNFENAIKEINVGIEKQAESMSSYVESELSRANSEIKELSLLTESLSKVLKTTKVISFASIAITCVLVILIISGVL
;
A
#
# COMPACT_ATOMS: atom_id res chain seq x y z
N MET A 1 -74.79 -68.33 -31.23
CA MET A 1 -74.94 -69.63 -31.90
C MET A 1 -75.75 -70.53 -30.98
N LEU A 2 -77.00 -70.77 -31.35
CA LEU A 2 -78.00 -71.48 -30.55
C LEU A 2 -77.67 -72.97 -30.39
N ASN A 3 -77.84 -73.44 -29.16
CA ASN A 3 -78.37 -74.73 -28.74
C ASN A 3 -78.12 -75.96 -29.65
N THR A 4 -76.89 -76.47 -29.63
CA THR A 4 -76.53 -77.77 -30.23
C THR A 4 -77.07 -78.94 -29.39
N LYS A 5 -77.15 -78.79 -28.06
CA LYS A 5 -77.66 -79.83 -27.15
C LYS A 5 -79.17 -80.07 -27.29
N GLU A 6 -79.99 -79.02 -27.45
CA GLU A 6 -81.43 -79.22 -27.70
C GLU A 6 -81.71 -79.89 -29.04
N ARG A 7 -80.92 -79.62 -30.10
CA ARG A 7 -81.08 -80.24 -31.43
C ARG A 7 -80.72 -81.72 -31.46
N GLU A 8 -79.66 -82.13 -30.74
CA GLU A 8 -79.28 -83.55 -30.62
C GLU A 8 -80.30 -84.35 -29.78
N GLN A 9 -80.90 -83.75 -28.75
CA GLN A 9 -81.96 -84.40 -27.97
C GLN A 9 -83.29 -84.50 -28.71
N THR A 10 -83.65 -83.52 -29.54
CA THR A 10 -84.88 -83.60 -30.36
C THR A 10 -84.75 -84.63 -31.48
N GLN A 11 -83.59 -84.72 -32.15
CA GLN A 11 -83.38 -85.73 -33.20
C GLN A 11 -83.32 -87.18 -32.67
N ASN A 12 -82.71 -87.41 -31.50
CA ASN A 12 -82.69 -88.74 -30.87
C ASN A 12 -84.08 -89.17 -30.40
N ASN A 13 -84.90 -88.26 -29.83
CA ASN A 13 -86.26 -88.61 -29.39
C ASN A 13 -87.22 -88.87 -30.56
N GLU A 14 -87.07 -88.16 -31.69
CA GLU A 14 -87.83 -88.45 -32.91
C GLU A 14 -87.43 -89.80 -33.53
N GLN A 15 -86.14 -90.14 -33.56
CA GLN A 15 -85.67 -91.45 -34.04
C GLN A 15 -86.11 -92.62 -33.16
N ILE A 16 -86.10 -92.45 -31.84
CA ILE A 16 -86.56 -93.49 -30.90
C ILE A 16 -88.09 -93.70 -31.03
N GLY A 17 -88.88 -92.62 -31.10
CA GLY A 17 -90.33 -92.71 -31.30
C GLY A 17 -90.72 -93.35 -32.64
N ILE A 18 -89.92 -93.11 -33.67
CA ILE A 18 -90.06 -93.74 -34.99
C ILE A 18 -89.86 -95.27 -34.91
N VAL A 19 -88.86 -95.76 -34.17
CA VAL A 19 -88.57 -97.20 -34.06
C VAL A 19 -89.65 -97.95 -33.26
N THR A 20 -90.18 -97.34 -32.18
CA THR A 20 -91.16 -98.00 -31.30
C THR A 20 -92.54 -98.18 -31.95
N THR A 21 -93.03 -97.18 -32.69
CA THR A 21 -94.36 -97.24 -33.33
C THR A 21 -94.41 -98.25 -34.47
N ARG A 22 -93.26 -98.55 -35.10
CA ARG A 22 -93.15 -99.42 -36.29
C ARG A 22 -92.98 -100.91 -35.96
N SER A 23 -92.38 -101.22 -34.80
CA SER A 23 -92.36 -102.58 -34.23
C SER A 23 -93.77 -103.13 -34.01
N ASN A 24 -94.71 -102.27 -33.63
CA ASN A 24 -96.10 -102.65 -33.39
C ASN A 24 -96.81 -103.08 -34.69
N VAL A 25 -96.58 -102.40 -35.81
CA VAL A 25 -97.19 -102.74 -37.12
C VAL A 25 -96.66 -104.08 -37.63
N PHE A 26 -95.35 -104.34 -37.51
CA PHE A 26 -94.78 -105.64 -37.88
C PHE A 26 -95.33 -106.78 -37.02
N ASN A 27 -95.36 -106.59 -35.70
CA ASN A 27 -95.89 -107.60 -34.78
C ASN A 27 -97.39 -107.86 -35.01
N GLU A 28 -98.18 -106.83 -35.30
CA GLU A 28 -99.60 -106.98 -35.64
C GLU A 28 -99.80 -107.83 -36.91
N LYS A 29 -99.05 -107.53 -37.97
CA LYS A 29 -99.12 -108.26 -39.24
C LYS A 29 -98.62 -109.70 -39.11
N LYS A 30 -97.53 -109.93 -38.37
CA LYS A 30 -97.02 -111.25 -38.00
C LYS A 30 -98.07 -112.08 -37.26
N ASN A 31 -98.79 -111.49 -36.32
CA ASN A 31 -99.82 -112.18 -35.56
C ASN A 31 -101.06 -112.52 -36.42
N LYS A 32 -101.45 -111.65 -37.35
CA LYS A 32 -102.52 -111.93 -38.33
C LYS A 32 -102.17 -113.13 -39.23
N LEU A 33 -100.94 -113.18 -39.74
CA LEU A 33 -100.45 -114.31 -40.52
C LEU A 33 -100.45 -115.63 -39.73
N LYS A 34 -99.99 -115.58 -38.48
CA LYS A 34 -99.99 -116.75 -37.57
C LYS A 34 -101.41 -117.29 -37.39
N ALA A 35 -102.39 -116.42 -37.11
CA ALA A 35 -103.78 -116.82 -36.89
C ALA A 35 -104.44 -117.46 -38.12
N PHE A 36 -104.05 -117.05 -39.33
CA PHE A 36 -104.49 -117.69 -40.57
C PHE A 36 -103.87 -119.08 -40.78
N SER A 37 -102.55 -119.21 -40.58
CA SER A 37 -101.85 -120.50 -40.72
C SER A 37 -102.41 -121.58 -39.79
N GLU A 38 -102.94 -121.18 -38.63
CA GLU A 38 -103.53 -122.08 -37.65
C GLU A 38 -104.98 -122.48 -37.97
N ASN A 39 -105.64 -121.81 -38.94
CA ASN A 39 -107.05 -122.04 -39.31
C ASN A 39 -107.21 -122.27 -40.83
N LEU A 40 -106.45 -123.22 -41.37
CA LEU A 40 -106.63 -123.64 -42.76
C LEU A 40 -107.89 -124.54 -42.87
N PRO A 41 -108.79 -124.28 -43.83
CA PRO A 41 -109.99 -125.10 -44.00
C PRO A 41 -109.63 -126.52 -44.47
N GLU A 42 -110.32 -127.52 -43.90
CA GLU A 42 -110.14 -128.93 -44.24
C GLU A 42 -110.56 -129.27 -45.68
N GLU A 43 -109.93 -130.32 -46.21
CA GLU A 43 -110.15 -130.79 -47.57
C GLU A 43 -111.61 -131.19 -47.80
N ALA A 44 -112.04 -130.92 -49.01
CA ALA A 44 -113.41 -130.78 -49.39
C ALA A 44 -113.81 -131.97 -50.27
N ASP A 45 -114.26 -133.09 -49.69
CA ASP A 45 -114.71 -134.23 -50.49
C ASP A 45 -115.84 -133.84 -51.43
N LEU A 46 -115.68 -134.20 -52.71
CA LEU A 46 -116.71 -133.96 -53.70
C LEU A 46 -117.89 -134.90 -53.40
N PRO A 47 -119.11 -134.35 -53.25
CA PRO A 47 -120.29 -135.18 -53.09
C PRO A 47 -120.46 -136.06 -54.33
N SER A 48 -121.05 -137.24 -54.17
CA SER A 48 -121.41 -138.14 -55.27
C SER A 48 -122.91 -138.39 -55.28
N VAL A 49 -123.41 -138.95 -56.37
CA VAL A 49 -124.80 -139.40 -56.46
C VAL A 49 -125.00 -140.71 -55.68
N PRO A 50 -126.21 -141.00 -55.20
CA PRO A 50 -126.52 -142.26 -54.56
C PRO A 50 -126.22 -143.44 -55.49
N ILE A 51 -125.55 -144.46 -54.97
CA ILE A 51 -125.15 -145.67 -55.71
C ILE A 51 -126.05 -146.88 -55.40
N SER A 52 -127.05 -146.74 -54.53
CA SER A 52 -127.93 -147.84 -54.12
C SER A 52 -129.35 -147.37 -53.81
N GLY A 53 -130.35 -148.16 -54.22
CA GLY A 53 -131.75 -147.85 -54.02
C GLY A 53 -132.61 -149.11 -53.94
N GLY A 54 -133.75 -149.02 -53.24
CA GLY A 54 -134.64 -150.15 -52.95
C GLY A 54 -134.31 -150.87 -51.61
N LEU A 55 -135.34 -151.50 -51.02
CA LEU A 55 -135.34 -152.05 -49.65
C LEU A 55 -134.14 -152.98 -49.42
N PHE A 56 -133.19 -152.54 -48.60
CA PHE A 56 -131.95 -153.24 -48.22
C PHE A 56 -130.86 -153.40 -49.31
N GLY A 57 -130.88 -152.60 -50.38
CA GLY A 57 -129.69 -152.39 -51.25
C GLY A 57 -129.40 -153.50 -52.27
N TRP A 58 -130.40 -154.30 -52.64
CA TRP A 58 -130.25 -155.40 -53.61
C TRP A 58 -130.45 -154.99 -55.07
N PHE A 59 -130.79 -153.73 -55.35
CA PHE A 59 -130.98 -153.23 -56.70
C PHE A 59 -129.99 -152.11 -57.01
N ASN A 60 -129.44 -152.13 -58.24
CA ASN A 60 -128.73 -150.99 -58.78
C ASN A 60 -129.70 -149.81 -58.88
N TYR A 61 -129.26 -148.63 -58.45
CA TYR A 61 -130.03 -147.41 -58.49
C TYR A 61 -129.68 -146.61 -59.73
N ASP A 62 -130.66 -146.40 -60.60
CA ASP A 62 -130.53 -145.44 -61.68
C ASP A 62 -130.63 -144.03 -61.10
N VAL A 63 -129.52 -143.31 -61.21
CA VAL A 63 -129.41 -141.92 -60.77
C VAL A 63 -130.50 -141.09 -61.44
N THR A 64 -131.32 -140.40 -60.64
CA THR A 64 -132.41 -139.58 -61.18
C THR A 64 -131.93 -138.17 -61.54
N GLY A 65 -132.72 -137.45 -62.34
CA GLY A 65 -132.48 -136.02 -62.59
C GLY A 65 -132.48 -135.17 -61.32
N SER A 66 -133.19 -135.58 -60.26
CA SER A 66 -133.16 -134.90 -58.95
C SER A 66 -131.84 -135.14 -58.21
N ASP A 67 -131.23 -136.32 -58.35
CA ASP A 67 -129.95 -136.65 -57.73
C ASP A 67 -128.80 -135.88 -58.39
N LEU A 68 -128.86 -135.75 -59.72
CA LEU A 68 -127.96 -134.88 -60.49
C LEU A 68 -128.11 -133.41 -60.08
N ASN A 69 -129.33 -132.88 -59.97
CA ASN A 69 -129.53 -131.50 -59.53
C ASN A 69 -129.04 -131.24 -58.09
N LYS A 70 -129.24 -132.19 -57.16
CA LYS A 70 -128.67 -132.12 -55.80
C LYS A 70 -127.14 -132.16 -55.84
N LEU A 71 -126.55 -133.06 -56.62
CA LEU A 71 -125.11 -133.11 -56.82
C LEU A 71 -124.58 -131.78 -57.36
N THR A 72 -125.19 -131.22 -58.40
CA THR A 72 -124.82 -129.93 -58.98
C THR A 72 -124.92 -128.79 -57.97
N THR A 73 -125.99 -128.75 -57.17
CA THR A 73 -126.16 -127.73 -56.12
C THR A 73 -125.07 -127.85 -55.05
N ASN A 74 -124.79 -129.08 -54.58
CA ASN A 74 -123.75 -129.32 -53.58
C ASN A 74 -122.35 -129.03 -54.13
N ILE A 75 -122.07 -129.37 -55.40
CA ILE A 75 -120.81 -129.00 -56.09
C ILE A 75 -120.70 -127.48 -56.18
N GLN A 76 -121.77 -126.78 -56.57
CA GLN A 76 -121.77 -125.31 -56.65
C GLN A 76 -121.50 -124.69 -55.28
N GLU A 77 -122.19 -125.11 -54.22
CA GLU A 77 -121.92 -124.63 -52.87
C GLU A 77 -120.48 -124.90 -52.43
N LYS A 78 -119.93 -126.07 -52.78
CA LYS A 78 -118.54 -126.43 -52.43
C LYS A 78 -117.52 -125.59 -53.22
N MET A 79 -117.76 -125.36 -54.51
CA MET A 79 -116.93 -124.47 -55.34
C MET A 79 -117.01 -123.02 -54.87
N THR A 80 -118.18 -122.54 -54.44
CA THR A 80 -118.33 -121.21 -53.83
C THR A 80 -117.50 -121.10 -52.55
N LYS A 81 -117.60 -122.10 -51.65
CA LYS A 81 -116.77 -122.15 -50.44
C LYS A 81 -115.28 -122.20 -50.77
N GLN A 82 -114.85 -123.01 -51.74
CA GLN A 82 -113.44 -123.03 -52.19
C GLN A 82 -112.98 -121.68 -52.74
N ASN A 83 -113.81 -120.97 -53.51
CA ASN A 83 -113.48 -119.66 -54.02
C ASN A 83 -113.31 -118.62 -52.90
N GLU A 84 -114.13 -118.68 -51.85
CA GLU A 84 -113.95 -117.85 -50.64
C GLU A 84 -112.62 -118.13 -49.95
N VAL A 85 -112.25 -119.41 -49.82
CA VAL A 85 -110.96 -119.83 -49.26
C VAL A 85 -109.80 -119.32 -50.10
N ILE A 86 -109.82 -119.53 -51.43
CA ILE A 86 -108.79 -119.04 -52.34
C ILE A 86 -108.65 -117.52 -52.24
N ARG A 87 -109.76 -116.78 -52.19
CA ARG A 87 -109.74 -115.32 -52.04
C ARG A 87 -109.13 -114.87 -50.71
N ARG A 88 -109.42 -115.59 -49.62
CA ARG A 88 -108.80 -115.34 -48.30
C ARG A 88 -107.30 -115.62 -48.36
N THR A 89 -106.90 -116.76 -48.91
CA THR A 89 -105.49 -117.12 -49.11
C THR A 89 -104.74 -116.07 -49.91
N ILE A 90 -105.30 -115.57 -51.03
CA ILE A 90 -104.68 -114.51 -51.83
C ILE A 90 -104.50 -113.21 -51.01
N LYS A 91 -105.50 -112.79 -50.23
CA LYS A 91 -105.39 -111.60 -49.36
C LYS A 91 -104.33 -111.76 -48.27
N GLU A 92 -104.16 -112.96 -47.74
CA GLU A 92 -103.13 -113.23 -46.74
C GLU A 92 -101.74 -113.29 -47.38
N PHE A 93 -101.60 -113.84 -48.60
CA PHE A 93 -100.34 -113.72 -49.37
C PHE A 93 -99.96 -112.27 -49.67
N ASP A 94 -100.94 -111.40 -49.96
CA ASP A 94 -100.70 -109.97 -50.10
C ASP A 94 -100.28 -109.34 -48.77
N THR A 95 -100.84 -109.79 -47.65
CA THR A 95 -100.40 -109.39 -46.30
C THR A 95 -98.97 -109.84 -46.01
N ILE A 96 -98.59 -111.06 -46.40
CA ILE A 96 -97.22 -111.58 -46.31
C ILE A 96 -96.26 -110.71 -47.13
N TYR A 97 -96.59 -110.48 -48.41
CA TYR A 97 -95.77 -109.68 -49.32
C TYR A 97 -95.58 -108.26 -48.79
N ASN A 98 -96.65 -107.59 -48.35
CA ASN A 98 -96.58 -106.25 -47.79
C ASN A 98 -95.77 -106.22 -46.48
N THR A 99 -95.84 -107.26 -45.67
CA THR A 99 -95.04 -107.37 -44.42
C THR A 99 -93.55 -107.51 -44.73
N PHE A 100 -93.18 -108.34 -45.70
CA PHE A 100 -91.79 -108.49 -46.12
C PHE A 100 -91.26 -107.27 -46.88
N SER A 101 -92.08 -106.62 -47.70
CA SER A 101 -91.73 -105.37 -48.39
C SER A 101 -91.47 -104.22 -47.41
N ALA A 102 -92.28 -104.11 -46.35
CA ALA A 102 -92.05 -103.14 -45.27
C ALA A 102 -90.74 -103.42 -44.50
N LEU A 103 -90.38 -104.69 -44.32
CA LEU A 103 -89.13 -105.13 -43.69
C LEU A 103 -87.89 -104.76 -44.53
N ASP A 104 -87.95 -105.02 -45.83
CA ASP A 104 -86.86 -104.77 -46.78
C ASP A 104 -86.58 -103.27 -46.95
N LYS A 105 -87.63 -102.46 -47.09
CA LYS A 105 -87.46 -101.03 -47.41
C LYS A 105 -87.02 -100.17 -46.24
N GLU A 106 -87.57 -100.39 -45.03
CA GLU A 106 -87.38 -99.43 -43.93
C GLU A 106 -86.45 -99.93 -42.83
N TYR A 107 -86.44 -101.22 -42.50
CA TYR A 107 -85.54 -101.77 -41.48
C TYR A 107 -84.10 -101.86 -41.98
N ILE A 108 -83.88 -102.35 -43.21
CA ILE A 108 -82.54 -102.39 -43.81
C ILE A 108 -81.99 -100.97 -43.99
N GLN A 109 -82.86 -100.02 -44.36
CA GLN A 109 -82.48 -98.62 -44.47
C GLN A 109 -82.13 -98.00 -43.11
N GLY A 110 -82.86 -98.34 -42.05
CA GLY A 110 -82.51 -97.96 -40.66
C GLY A 110 -81.15 -98.49 -40.23
N ILE A 111 -80.87 -99.78 -40.49
CA ILE A 111 -79.56 -100.41 -40.19
C ILE A 111 -78.44 -99.71 -40.97
N LEU A 112 -78.65 -99.40 -42.26
CA LEU A 112 -77.70 -98.66 -43.09
C LEU A 112 -77.42 -97.25 -42.54
N VAL A 113 -78.44 -96.55 -42.07
CA VAL A 113 -78.30 -95.22 -41.47
C VAL A 113 -77.50 -95.31 -40.17
N SER A 114 -77.81 -96.26 -39.28
CA SER A 114 -77.08 -96.46 -38.03
C SER A 114 -75.61 -96.87 -38.27
N LEU A 115 -75.35 -97.72 -39.27
CA LEU A 115 -73.99 -98.12 -39.62
C LEU A 115 -73.17 -96.95 -40.17
N LYS A 116 -73.76 -96.12 -41.05
CA LYS A 116 -73.12 -94.89 -41.54
C LYS A 116 -72.85 -93.91 -40.40
N ALA A 117 -73.79 -93.74 -39.48
CA ALA A 117 -73.59 -92.88 -38.30
C ALA A 117 -72.44 -93.40 -37.41
N ALA A 118 -72.34 -94.71 -37.20
CA ALA A 118 -71.25 -95.33 -36.46
C ALA A 118 -69.90 -95.20 -37.18
N GLU A 119 -69.88 -95.36 -38.51
CA GLU A 119 -68.70 -95.16 -39.34
C GLU A 119 -68.21 -93.70 -39.30
N GLU A 120 -69.14 -92.74 -39.41
CA GLU A 120 -68.82 -91.31 -39.27
C GLU A 120 -68.30 -90.98 -37.86
N ALA A 121 -68.91 -91.54 -36.81
CA ALA A 121 -68.45 -91.36 -35.44
C ALA A 121 -67.05 -91.95 -35.24
N ASN A 122 -66.76 -93.14 -35.78
CA ASN A 122 -65.45 -93.76 -35.73
C ASN A 122 -64.40 -92.98 -36.54
N SER A 123 -64.76 -92.48 -37.72
CA SER A 123 -63.89 -91.61 -38.53
C SER A 123 -63.55 -90.31 -37.80
N LYS A 124 -64.53 -89.68 -37.14
CA LYS A 124 -64.31 -88.50 -36.28
C LYS A 124 -63.42 -88.83 -35.08
N ALA A 125 -63.61 -89.99 -34.44
CA ALA A 125 -62.77 -90.43 -33.32
C ALA A 125 -61.31 -90.67 -33.76
N LEU A 126 -61.08 -91.33 -34.90
CA LEU A 126 -59.75 -91.53 -35.47
C LEU A 126 -59.06 -90.21 -35.83
N LYS A 127 -59.80 -89.27 -36.42
CA LYS A 127 -59.29 -87.90 -36.65
C LYS A 127 -58.97 -87.18 -35.34
N GLY A 128 -59.80 -87.35 -34.31
CA GLY A 128 -59.54 -86.82 -32.97
C GLY A 128 -58.26 -87.38 -32.35
N ILE A 129 -58.00 -88.68 -32.47
CA ILE A 129 -56.77 -89.33 -31.99
C ILE A 129 -55.55 -88.82 -32.75
N ALA A 130 -55.65 -88.66 -34.08
CA ALA A 130 -54.58 -88.08 -34.88
C ALA A 130 -54.25 -86.64 -34.45
N GLY A 131 -55.27 -85.81 -34.21
CA GLY A 131 -55.08 -84.45 -33.69
C GLY A 131 -54.45 -84.41 -32.30
N VAL A 132 -54.80 -85.36 -31.40
CA VAL A 132 -54.13 -85.48 -30.10
C VAL A 132 -52.66 -85.85 -30.25
N GLN A 133 -52.32 -86.75 -31.19
CA GLN A 133 -50.94 -87.15 -31.46
C GLN A 133 -50.10 -85.99 -32.03
N GLU A 134 -50.68 -85.18 -32.93
CA GLU A 134 -50.08 -83.96 -33.47
C GLU A 134 -49.79 -82.95 -32.34
N ASN A 135 -50.79 -82.65 -31.51
CA ASN A 135 -50.62 -81.76 -30.35
C ASN A 135 -49.54 -82.26 -29.38
N GLN A 136 -49.44 -83.58 -29.13
CA GLN A 136 -48.38 -84.13 -28.29
C GLN A 136 -46.98 -83.93 -28.90
N ASN A 137 -46.85 -84.03 -30.22
CA ASN A 137 -45.59 -83.77 -30.90
C ASN A 137 -45.22 -82.28 -30.85
N GLU A 138 -46.18 -81.39 -31.05
CA GLU A 138 -45.97 -79.94 -30.90
C GLU A 138 -45.55 -79.57 -29.47
N ILE A 139 -46.23 -80.12 -28.45
CA ILE A 139 -45.87 -79.93 -27.04
C ILE A 139 -44.44 -80.39 -26.76
N LYS A 140 -44.02 -81.54 -27.30
CA LYS A 140 -42.63 -82.01 -27.16
C LYS A 140 -41.62 -81.07 -27.83
N GLN A 141 -41.96 -80.54 -29.02
CA GLN A 141 -41.11 -79.55 -29.68
C GLN A 141 -41.00 -78.26 -28.86
N ILE A 142 -42.12 -77.75 -28.35
CA ILE A 142 -42.15 -76.56 -27.48
C ILE A 142 -41.31 -76.77 -26.23
N ILE A 143 -41.45 -77.91 -25.54
CA ILE A 143 -40.64 -78.24 -24.36
C ILE A 143 -39.15 -78.25 -24.70
N ASN A 144 -38.77 -78.83 -25.84
CA ASN A 144 -37.37 -78.87 -26.26
C ASN A 144 -36.83 -77.47 -26.59
N GLN A 145 -37.62 -76.62 -27.26
CA GLN A 145 -37.28 -75.22 -27.51
C GLN A 145 -37.12 -74.44 -26.19
N GLN A 146 -38.04 -74.59 -25.25
CA GLN A 146 -37.95 -73.95 -23.93
C GLN A 146 -36.68 -74.38 -23.18
N LYS A 147 -36.31 -75.66 -23.25
CA LYS A 147 -35.07 -76.17 -22.66
C LYS A 147 -33.82 -75.51 -23.25
N GLN A 148 -33.80 -75.31 -24.58
CA GLN A 148 -32.70 -74.59 -25.24
C GLN A 148 -32.61 -73.13 -24.79
N VAL A 149 -33.74 -72.42 -24.68
CA VAL A 149 -33.79 -71.04 -24.18
C VAL A 149 -33.26 -70.95 -22.76
N ILE A 150 -33.69 -71.84 -21.86
CA ILE A 150 -33.20 -71.87 -20.47
C ILE A 150 -31.69 -72.09 -20.42
N GLN A 151 -31.14 -72.95 -21.29
CA GLN A 151 -29.70 -73.18 -21.35
C GLN A 151 -28.93 -71.92 -21.79
N VAL A 152 -29.46 -71.18 -22.77
CA VAL A 152 -28.88 -69.90 -23.21
C VAL A 152 -28.90 -68.87 -22.07
N LEU A 153 -30.03 -68.75 -21.37
CA LEU A 153 -30.18 -67.83 -20.24
C LEU A 153 -29.22 -68.18 -19.09
N LYS A 154 -29.05 -69.47 -18.80
CA LYS A 154 -28.08 -69.93 -17.80
C LYS A 154 -26.64 -69.56 -18.18
N ASN A 155 -26.26 -69.80 -19.43
CA ASN A 155 -24.94 -69.43 -19.94
C ASN A 155 -24.72 -67.91 -19.90
N PHE A 156 -25.75 -67.12 -20.21
CA PHE A 156 -25.69 -65.66 -20.13
C PHE A 156 -25.50 -65.18 -18.69
N LYS A 157 -26.27 -65.74 -17.74
CA LYS A 157 -26.11 -65.47 -16.31
C LYS A 157 -24.69 -65.79 -15.84
N GLU A 158 -24.17 -66.98 -16.15
CA GLU A 158 -22.80 -67.37 -15.78
C GLU A 158 -21.74 -66.45 -16.38
N LYS A 159 -21.94 -65.94 -17.61
CA LYS A 159 -21.05 -64.94 -18.21
C LYS A 159 -21.09 -63.62 -17.43
N ILE A 160 -22.27 -63.15 -17.05
CA ILE A 160 -22.43 -61.92 -16.25
C ILE A 160 -21.79 -62.09 -14.86
N GLU A 161 -22.02 -63.23 -14.19
CA GLU A 161 -21.44 -63.51 -12.86
C GLU A 161 -19.91 -63.63 -12.89
N LYS A 162 -19.32 -64.02 -14.02
CA LYS A 162 -17.86 -64.06 -14.23
C LYS A 162 -17.25 -62.71 -14.57
N ILE A 163 -18.06 -61.69 -14.86
CA ILE A 163 -17.54 -60.33 -14.99
C ILE A 163 -17.24 -59.84 -13.57
N GLU A 164 -16.04 -60.17 -13.12
CA GLU A 164 -15.46 -59.59 -11.91
C GLU A 164 -15.42 -58.06 -12.08
N HIS A 165 -15.63 -57.33 -10.99
CA HIS A 165 -15.54 -55.86 -10.93
C HIS A 165 -16.69 -55.05 -11.56
N LEU A 166 -17.85 -55.65 -11.85
CA LEU A 166 -19.01 -54.88 -12.32
C LEU A 166 -19.42 -53.76 -11.34
N ALA A 167 -19.31 -54.02 -10.03
CA ALA A 167 -19.53 -53.03 -8.98
C ALA A 167 -18.43 -51.97 -8.86
N ASP A 168 -17.26 -52.18 -9.49
CA ASP A 168 -16.19 -51.19 -9.49
C ASP A 168 -16.46 -50.07 -10.48
N VAL A 169 -17.37 -50.26 -11.45
CA VAL A 169 -17.84 -49.19 -12.34
C VAL A 169 -18.45 -48.04 -11.52
N ASP A 170 -19.29 -48.37 -10.54
CA ASP A 170 -19.89 -47.36 -9.65
C ASP A 170 -18.82 -46.66 -8.80
N LYS A 171 -17.83 -47.40 -8.30
CA LYS A 171 -16.69 -46.84 -7.56
C LYS A 171 -15.87 -45.90 -8.44
N ILE A 172 -15.59 -46.28 -9.68
CA ILE A 172 -14.88 -45.45 -10.66
C ILE A 172 -15.65 -44.15 -10.90
N PHE A 173 -16.99 -44.21 -11.00
CA PHE A 173 -17.81 -43.02 -11.21
C PHE A 173 -17.78 -42.07 -10.00
N VAL A 174 -17.81 -42.60 -8.78
CA VAL A 174 -17.64 -41.81 -7.54
C VAL A 174 -16.26 -41.15 -7.50
N VAL A 175 -15.20 -41.91 -7.80
CA VAL A 175 -13.82 -41.38 -7.86
C VAL A 175 -13.71 -40.30 -8.93
N PHE A 176 -14.27 -40.52 -10.13
CA PHE A 176 -14.28 -39.54 -11.22
C PHE A 176 -14.99 -38.24 -10.81
N SER A 177 -16.16 -38.33 -10.18
CA SER A 177 -16.91 -37.16 -9.69
C SER A 177 -16.12 -36.38 -8.64
N THR A 178 -15.42 -37.10 -7.76
CA THR A 178 -14.53 -36.50 -6.75
C THR A 178 -13.35 -35.81 -7.41
N MET A 179 -12.69 -36.46 -8.37
CA MET A 179 -11.60 -35.88 -9.16
C MET A 179 -12.05 -34.61 -9.89
N GLN A 180 -13.23 -34.62 -10.51
CA GLN A 180 -13.77 -33.45 -11.20
C GLN A 180 -13.97 -32.27 -10.24
N SER A 181 -14.49 -32.53 -9.04
CA SER A 181 -14.66 -31.49 -8.02
C SER A 181 -13.31 -30.93 -7.54
N ASN A 182 -12.33 -31.80 -7.35
CA ASN A 182 -10.98 -31.40 -6.96
C ASN A 182 -10.29 -30.57 -8.06
N VAL A 183 -10.45 -30.95 -9.34
CA VAL A 183 -9.91 -30.18 -10.48
C VAL A 183 -10.50 -28.78 -10.50
N LYS A 184 -11.82 -28.65 -10.34
CA LYS A 184 -12.47 -27.33 -10.28
C LYS A 184 -11.93 -26.47 -9.14
N ALA A 185 -11.77 -27.05 -7.95
CA ALA A 185 -11.18 -26.33 -6.82
C ALA A 185 -9.71 -25.93 -7.07
N ILE A 186 -8.95 -26.73 -7.81
CA ILE A 186 -7.59 -26.38 -8.24
C ILE A 186 -7.62 -25.23 -9.23
N GLU A 187 -8.52 -25.24 -10.22
CA GLU A 187 -8.69 -24.15 -11.19
C GLU A 187 -9.01 -22.82 -10.49
N GLU A 188 -9.98 -22.80 -9.58
CA GLU A 188 -10.33 -21.61 -8.78
C GLU A 188 -9.13 -21.09 -7.95
N ASN A 189 -8.32 -22.00 -7.39
CA ASN A 189 -7.10 -21.64 -6.68
C ASN A 189 -6.01 -21.09 -7.61
N ILE A 190 -5.89 -21.60 -8.84
CA ILE A 190 -4.94 -21.10 -9.85
C ILE A 190 -5.34 -19.68 -10.25
N GLU A 191 -6.61 -19.42 -10.55
CA GLU A 191 -7.10 -18.08 -10.88
C GLU A 191 -6.80 -17.07 -9.75
N ALA A 192 -7.05 -17.47 -8.49
CA ALA A 192 -6.73 -16.64 -7.34
C ALA A 192 -5.21 -16.38 -7.19
N GLN A 193 -4.37 -17.36 -7.53
CA GLN A 193 -2.92 -17.20 -7.53
C GLN A 193 -2.44 -16.29 -8.67
N GLU A 194 -3.02 -16.38 -9.86
CA GLU A 194 -2.69 -15.51 -10.99
C GLU A 194 -2.96 -14.03 -10.67
N LEU A 195 -4.09 -13.73 -10.03
CA LEU A 195 -4.42 -12.38 -9.57
C LEU A 195 -3.38 -11.88 -8.55
N ARG A 196 -3.01 -12.71 -7.56
CA ARG A 196 -1.97 -12.36 -6.58
C ARG A 196 -0.61 -12.12 -7.22
N VAL A 197 -0.23 -12.91 -8.22
CA VAL A 197 1.03 -12.72 -8.96
C VAL A 197 1.00 -11.41 -9.75
N ALA A 198 -0.14 -11.04 -10.34
CA ALA A 198 -0.31 -9.76 -11.02
C ALA A 198 -0.16 -8.57 -10.06
N ASP A 199 -0.77 -8.63 -8.87
CA ASP A 199 -0.65 -7.60 -7.83
C ASP A 199 0.81 -7.45 -7.37
N LEU A 200 1.47 -8.56 -7.02
CA LEU A 200 2.89 -8.57 -6.64
C LEU A 200 3.78 -8.01 -7.76
N THR A 201 3.44 -8.26 -9.02
CA THR A 201 4.17 -7.71 -10.16
C THR A 201 4.04 -6.19 -10.24
N ASN A 202 2.87 -5.64 -9.92
CA ASN A 202 2.67 -4.19 -9.88
C ASN A 202 3.41 -3.54 -8.70
N GLU A 203 3.33 -4.12 -7.50
CA GLU A 203 4.11 -3.67 -6.34
C GLU A 203 5.62 -3.68 -6.63
N MET A 204 6.13 -4.71 -7.32
CA MET A 204 7.53 -4.79 -7.72
C MET A 204 7.93 -3.69 -8.71
N LYS A 205 7.04 -3.28 -9.64
CA LYS A 205 7.29 -2.14 -10.54
C LYS A 205 7.36 -0.83 -9.76
N GLU A 206 6.47 -0.63 -8.80
CA GLU A 206 6.50 0.54 -7.92
C GLU A 206 7.80 0.60 -7.13
N LEU A 207 8.22 -0.53 -6.56
CA LEU A 207 9.49 -0.63 -5.82
C LEU A 207 10.70 -0.29 -6.71
N LEU A 208 10.74 -0.77 -7.96
CA LEU A 208 11.78 -0.42 -8.92
C LEU A 208 11.80 1.09 -9.23
N SER A 209 10.63 1.73 -9.33
CA SER A 209 10.55 3.17 -9.54
C SER A 209 11.09 3.96 -8.33
N LEU A 210 10.74 3.53 -7.12
CA LEU A 210 11.25 4.10 -5.87
C LEU A 210 12.77 3.90 -5.74
N GLN A 211 13.30 2.75 -6.13
CA GLN A 211 14.73 2.48 -6.16
C GLN A 211 15.46 3.46 -7.10
N SER A 212 14.90 3.73 -8.28
CA SER A 212 15.48 4.69 -9.24
C SER A 212 15.54 6.10 -8.66
N VAL A 213 14.45 6.55 -8.03
CA VAL A 213 14.40 7.86 -7.34
C VAL A 213 15.41 7.92 -6.20
N PHE A 214 15.50 6.87 -5.40
CA PHE A 214 16.47 6.79 -4.29
C PHE A 214 17.91 6.88 -4.81
N GLN A 215 18.24 6.18 -5.90
CA GLN A 215 19.56 6.24 -6.52
C GLN A 215 19.89 7.64 -7.04
N ALA A 216 18.93 8.31 -7.68
CA ALA A 216 19.09 9.69 -8.14
C ALA A 216 19.37 10.66 -6.98
N ASN A 217 18.63 10.52 -5.87
CA ASN A 217 18.84 11.31 -4.66
C ASN A 217 20.21 11.07 -4.02
N LEU A 218 20.67 9.81 -3.97
CA LEU A 218 22.02 9.48 -3.48
C LEU A 218 23.10 10.13 -4.35
N ASN A 219 22.98 10.04 -5.67
CA ASN A 219 23.94 10.66 -6.59
C ASN A 219 23.97 12.18 -6.41
N HIS A 220 22.80 12.83 -6.31
CA HIS A 220 22.70 14.28 -6.06
C HIS A 220 23.32 14.69 -4.71
N LEU A 221 23.11 13.89 -3.66
CA LEU A 221 23.75 14.12 -2.36
C LEU A 221 25.28 14.03 -2.47
N GLN A 222 25.80 13.01 -3.15
CA GLN A 222 27.23 12.83 -3.38
C GLN A 222 27.82 14.02 -4.15
N GLU A 223 27.18 14.44 -5.24
CA GLU A 223 27.62 15.62 -6.01
C GLU A 223 27.66 16.89 -5.16
N ASN A 224 26.63 17.12 -4.34
CA ASN A 224 26.60 18.28 -3.45
C ASN A 224 27.69 18.24 -2.39
N GLN A 225 27.95 17.07 -1.79
CA GLN A 225 29.04 16.89 -0.83
C GLN A 225 30.41 17.15 -1.48
N ILE A 226 30.63 16.65 -2.71
CA ILE A 226 31.86 16.90 -3.46
C ILE A 226 32.04 18.40 -3.72
N LYS A 227 31.00 19.09 -4.19
CA LYS A 227 31.04 20.54 -4.45
C LYS A 227 31.36 21.33 -3.18
N GLN A 228 30.68 21.03 -2.07
CA GLN A 228 30.95 21.69 -0.78
C GLN A 228 32.39 21.46 -0.32
N PHE A 229 32.89 20.23 -0.41
CA PHE A 229 34.27 19.92 -0.03
C PHE A 229 35.28 20.65 -0.92
N GLN A 230 35.03 20.75 -2.23
CA GLN A 230 35.89 21.51 -3.15
C GLN A 230 35.90 23.00 -2.82
N THR A 231 34.74 23.60 -2.52
CA THR A 231 34.65 25.01 -2.08
C THR A 231 35.42 25.23 -0.78
N MET A 232 35.22 24.36 0.22
CA MET A 232 35.94 24.41 1.49
C MET A 232 37.46 24.33 1.26
N LYS A 233 37.90 23.38 0.42
CA LYS A 233 39.32 23.22 0.07
C LYS A 233 39.91 24.48 -0.55
N GLN A 234 39.18 25.14 -1.45
CA GLN A 234 39.63 26.39 -2.06
C GLN A 234 39.74 27.52 -1.03
N GLN A 235 38.76 27.66 -0.15
CA GLN A 235 38.80 28.67 0.92
C GLN A 235 39.99 28.46 1.85
N VAL A 236 40.26 27.22 2.25
CA VAL A 236 41.43 26.87 3.07
C VAL A 236 42.74 27.20 2.35
N SER A 237 42.83 26.93 1.04
CA SER A 237 43.99 27.30 0.23
C SER A 237 44.22 28.82 0.23
N ASN A 238 43.17 29.60 -0.06
CA ASN A 238 43.24 31.06 -0.08
C ASN A 238 43.64 31.62 1.30
N GLN A 239 43.08 31.08 2.39
CA GLN A 239 43.44 31.48 3.75
C GLN A 239 44.92 31.18 4.06
N ASN A 240 45.43 30.03 3.61
CA ASN A 240 46.82 29.65 3.82
C ASN A 240 47.80 30.57 3.06
N GLU A 241 47.43 31.03 1.87
CA GLU A 241 48.17 32.06 1.13
C GLU A 241 48.18 33.39 1.91
N SER A 242 47.02 33.89 2.35
CA SER A 242 46.94 35.11 3.16
C SER A 242 47.73 35.03 4.47
N ILE A 243 47.71 33.88 5.16
CA ILE A 243 48.53 33.65 6.36
C ILE A 243 50.03 33.77 6.03
N SER A 244 50.45 33.25 4.87
CA SER A 244 51.84 33.33 4.43
C SER A 244 52.27 34.77 4.16
N GLU A 245 51.40 35.58 3.54
CA GLU A 245 51.63 37.01 3.32
C GLU A 245 51.74 37.78 4.65
N ILE A 246 50.78 37.58 5.56
CA ILE A 246 50.80 38.20 6.90
C ILE A 246 52.08 37.85 7.64
N LYS A 247 52.54 36.59 7.56
CA LYS A 247 53.79 36.15 8.19
C LYS A 247 55.00 36.86 7.60
N ALA A 248 55.04 37.08 6.28
CA ALA A 248 56.11 37.81 5.62
C ALA A 248 56.13 39.27 6.07
N THR A 249 55.00 39.96 6.03
CA THR A 249 54.88 41.36 6.50
C THR A 249 55.22 41.50 7.98
N SER A 250 54.79 40.55 8.83
CA SER A 250 55.13 40.57 10.26
C SER A 250 56.65 40.43 10.49
N LYS A 251 57.35 39.63 9.68
CA LYS A 251 58.81 39.48 9.76
C LYS A 251 59.52 40.78 9.34
N GLU A 252 59.04 41.40 8.27
CA GLU A 252 59.55 42.69 7.80
C GLU A 252 59.37 43.78 8.87
N ASN A 253 58.15 43.91 9.42
CA ASN A 253 57.85 44.86 10.49
C ASN A 253 58.75 44.65 11.71
N ASN A 254 59.02 43.40 12.10
CA ASN A 254 59.95 43.12 13.21
C ASN A 254 61.36 43.65 12.92
N THR A 255 61.84 43.47 11.69
CA THR A 255 63.15 43.97 11.25
C THR A 255 63.21 45.50 11.29
N ASN A 256 62.13 46.16 10.84
CA ASN A 256 62.01 47.61 10.86
C ASN A 256 61.97 48.16 12.30
N ILE A 257 61.24 47.51 13.20
CA ILE A 257 61.20 47.87 14.63
C ILE A 257 62.59 47.73 15.27
N GLU A 258 63.32 46.65 14.99
CA GLU A 258 64.69 46.47 15.48
C GLU A 258 65.62 47.59 14.98
N THR A 259 65.46 47.99 13.72
CA THR A 259 66.24 49.09 13.12
C THR A 259 65.93 50.43 13.78
N LEU A 260 64.65 50.79 13.89
CA LEU A 260 64.21 52.01 14.58
C LEU A 260 64.65 52.04 16.05
N SER A 261 64.61 50.89 16.73
CA SER A 261 65.06 50.79 18.12
C SER A 261 66.55 51.11 18.26
N LYS A 262 67.39 50.66 17.31
CA LYS A 262 68.81 51.02 17.27
C LYS A 262 68.99 52.52 17.00
N GLU A 263 68.23 53.09 16.06
CA GLU A 263 68.29 54.52 15.77
C GLU A 263 67.90 55.37 16.99
N VAL A 264 66.83 55.00 17.71
CA VAL A 264 66.40 55.69 18.93
C VAL A 264 67.49 55.61 20.00
N ALA A 265 68.14 54.45 20.17
CA ALA A 265 69.25 54.32 21.11
C ALA A 265 70.41 55.27 20.76
N ILE A 266 70.79 55.35 19.47
CA ILE A 266 71.83 56.27 18.98
C ILE A 266 71.45 57.74 19.24
N HIS A 267 70.19 58.12 18.97
CA HIS A 267 69.74 59.49 19.26
C HIS A 267 69.73 59.79 20.76
N GLY A 268 69.39 58.79 21.59
CA GLY A 268 69.48 58.88 23.05
C GLY A 268 70.90 59.16 23.53
N GLU A 269 71.91 58.47 22.99
CA GLU A 269 73.32 58.72 23.27
C GLU A 269 73.73 60.15 22.86
N LYS A 270 73.42 60.56 21.63
CA LYS A 270 73.71 61.93 21.14
C LYS A 270 73.08 63.02 21.99
N LEU A 271 71.83 62.82 22.45
CA LEU A 271 71.17 63.77 23.33
C LEU A 271 71.85 63.82 24.71
N GLY A 272 72.31 62.67 25.21
CA GLY A 272 73.15 62.60 26.42
C GLY A 272 74.45 63.38 26.27
N ASP A 273 75.14 63.22 25.14
CA ASP A 273 76.37 63.96 24.84
C ASP A 273 76.12 65.47 24.73
N LEU A 274 75.06 65.87 24.03
CA LEU A 274 74.67 67.28 23.92
C LEU A 274 74.35 67.90 25.29
N LYS A 275 73.62 67.16 26.13
CA LYS A 275 73.31 67.59 27.52
C LYS A 275 74.60 67.81 28.31
N ARG A 276 75.58 66.91 28.19
CA ARG A 276 76.89 67.05 28.84
C ARG A 276 77.63 68.28 28.32
N SER A 277 77.71 68.47 27.01
CA SER A 277 78.34 69.66 26.41
C SER A 277 77.71 70.97 26.90
N ILE A 278 76.37 71.07 26.93
CA ILE A 278 75.67 72.26 27.45
C ILE A 278 75.99 72.48 28.93
N GLN A 279 76.04 71.40 29.73
CA GLN A 279 76.38 71.50 31.15
C GLN A 279 77.82 71.99 31.35
N ASP A 280 78.77 71.50 30.54
CA ASP A 280 80.16 71.94 30.55
C ASP A 280 80.29 73.42 30.15
N ASP A 281 79.55 73.87 29.12
CA ASP A 281 79.51 75.28 28.69
C ASP A 281 78.93 76.19 29.79
N ILE A 282 77.84 75.78 30.45
CA ILE A 282 77.24 76.51 31.57
C ILE A 282 78.26 76.64 32.72
N GLN A 283 78.96 75.55 33.05
CA GLN A 283 79.98 75.55 34.09
C GLN A 283 81.13 76.51 33.74
N ALA A 284 81.66 76.42 32.52
CA ALA A 284 82.74 77.29 32.05
C ALA A 284 82.33 78.78 32.03
N LEU A 285 81.10 79.08 31.63
CA LEU A 285 80.57 80.45 31.65
C LEU A 285 80.42 80.96 33.08
N SER A 286 79.90 80.14 34.00
CA SER A 286 79.77 80.47 35.42
C SER A 286 81.12 80.80 36.06
N GLU A 287 82.15 79.99 35.78
CA GLU A 287 83.53 80.25 36.22
C GLU A 287 84.08 81.56 35.64
N LYS A 288 83.82 81.83 34.35
CA LYS A 288 84.27 83.06 33.69
C LYS A 288 83.58 84.31 34.27
N VAL A 289 82.28 84.25 34.53
CA VAL A 289 81.54 85.33 35.20
C VAL A 289 82.10 85.58 36.60
N THR A 290 82.31 84.51 37.38
CA THR A 290 82.89 84.61 38.73
C THR A 290 84.27 85.27 38.70
N ARG A 291 85.14 84.88 37.76
CA ARG A 291 86.47 85.46 37.57
C ARG A 291 86.40 86.95 37.21
N ASN A 292 85.60 87.30 36.20
CA ASN A 292 85.45 88.68 35.76
C ASN A 292 84.89 89.58 36.86
N ASN A 293 83.94 89.08 37.67
CA ASN A 293 83.38 89.85 38.78
C ASN A 293 84.43 90.09 39.87
N SER A 294 85.25 89.08 40.17
CA SER A 294 86.40 89.23 41.09
C SER A 294 87.45 90.22 40.56
N GLU A 295 87.79 90.16 39.27
CA GLU A 295 88.70 91.12 38.64
C GLU A 295 88.15 92.55 38.64
N PHE A 296 86.84 92.71 38.36
CA PHE A 296 86.16 94.01 38.41
C PHE A 296 86.14 94.57 39.83
N ASP A 297 85.78 93.77 40.84
CA ASP A 297 85.78 94.17 42.25
C ASP A 297 87.19 94.58 42.71
N ALA A 298 88.22 93.81 42.33
CA ALA A 298 89.61 94.15 42.63
C ALA A 298 90.02 95.49 41.99
N LYS A 299 89.65 95.72 40.73
CA LYS A 299 89.94 96.97 40.03
C LYS A 299 89.18 98.15 40.64
N LEU A 300 87.91 97.96 41.00
CA LEU A 300 87.09 98.95 41.68
C LEU A 300 87.69 99.34 43.04
N HIS A 301 88.15 98.36 43.81
CA HIS A 301 88.87 98.61 45.07
C HIS A 301 90.16 99.42 44.83
N SER A 302 90.96 99.10 43.81
CA SER A 302 92.16 99.86 43.47
C SER A 302 91.85 101.31 43.13
N THR A 303 90.90 101.54 42.21
CA THR A 303 90.49 102.91 41.83
C THR A 303 89.89 103.67 43.00
N THR A 304 89.12 103.02 43.88
CA THR A 304 88.57 103.65 45.08
C THR A 304 89.68 104.09 46.04
N ASN A 305 90.73 103.26 46.21
CA ASN A 305 91.88 103.60 47.02
C ASN A 305 92.68 104.77 46.42
N GLU A 306 92.94 104.77 45.11
CA GLU A 306 93.58 105.89 44.41
C GLU A 306 92.80 107.20 44.57
N VAL A 307 91.47 107.17 44.42
CA VAL A 307 90.62 108.35 44.63
C VAL A 307 90.70 108.84 46.07
N ARG A 308 90.72 107.93 47.05
CA ARG A 308 90.88 108.27 48.48
C ARG A 308 92.24 108.89 48.78
N GLU A 309 93.31 108.37 48.18
CA GLU A 309 94.65 108.91 48.31
C GLU A 309 94.74 110.31 47.70
N ASN A 310 94.25 110.48 46.46
CA ASN A 310 94.16 111.78 45.80
C ASN A 310 93.35 112.79 46.62
N LYS A 311 92.22 112.37 47.20
CA LYS A 311 91.45 113.21 48.13
C LYS A 311 92.32 113.67 49.31
N THR A 312 93.06 112.75 49.93
CA THR A 312 93.95 113.06 51.07
C THR A 312 95.06 114.03 50.67
N ASN A 313 95.66 113.82 49.48
CA ASN A 313 96.69 114.71 48.94
C ASN A 313 96.14 116.12 48.69
N PHE A 314 94.92 116.25 48.13
CA PHE A 314 94.27 117.55 47.97
C PHE A 314 93.95 118.22 49.32
N GLU A 315 93.46 117.48 50.31
CA GLU A 315 93.22 118.01 51.66
C GLU A 315 94.51 118.53 52.31
N ASN A 316 95.63 117.83 52.13
CA ASN A 316 96.95 118.26 52.61
C ASN A 316 97.46 119.51 51.88
N ALA A 317 97.31 119.58 50.55
CA ALA A 317 97.69 120.75 49.77
C ALA A 317 96.89 122.01 50.19
N ILE A 318 95.58 121.86 50.47
CA ILE A 318 94.76 122.95 51.01
C ILE A 318 95.28 123.40 52.39
N LYS A 319 95.67 122.46 53.26
CA LYS A 319 96.29 122.78 54.55
C LYS A 319 97.59 123.56 54.41
N GLU A 320 98.48 123.15 53.51
CA GLU A 320 99.74 123.86 53.26
C GLU A 320 99.52 125.27 52.71
N ILE A 321 98.57 125.44 51.79
CA ILE A 321 98.17 126.77 51.29
C ILE A 321 97.68 127.65 52.44
N ASN A 322 96.83 127.11 53.33
CA ASN A 322 96.34 127.86 54.49
C ASN A 322 97.48 128.30 55.41
N VAL A 323 98.44 127.41 55.73
CA VAL A 323 99.62 127.77 56.54
C VAL A 323 100.47 128.84 55.83
N GLY A 324 100.63 128.75 54.51
CA GLY A 324 101.34 129.75 53.70
C GLY A 324 100.69 131.13 53.77
N ILE A 325 99.36 131.20 53.66
CA ILE A 325 98.58 132.45 53.78
C ILE A 325 98.77 133.07 55.17
N GLU A 326 98.72 132.26 56.23
CA GLU A 326 98.83 132.70 57.63
C GLU A 326 100.22 133.29 57.94
N LYS A 327 101.28 132.63 57.46
CA LYS A 327 102.67 133.10 57.60
C LYS A 327 102.92 134.41 56.85
N GLN A 328 102.28 134.59 55.70
CA GLN A 328 102.37 135.82 54.92
C GLN A 328 101.61 136.98 55.59
N ALA A 329 100.47 136.70 56.25
CA ALA A 329 99.76 137.68 57.07
C ALA A 329 100.60 138.16 58.27
N GLU A 330 101.28 137.25 58.99
CA GLU A 330 102.19 137.60 60.10
C GLU A 330 103.39 138.43 59.64
N SER A 331 104.01 138.06 58.51
CA SER A 331 105.10 138.84 57.89
C SER A 331 104.66 140.25 57.53
N MET A 332 103.44 140.41 57.00
CA MET A 332 102.90 141.71 56.62
C MET A 332 102.64 142.59 57.85
N SER A 333 102.15 141.99 58.94
CA SER A 333 101.90 142.67 60.21
C SER A 333 103.19 143.22 60.85
N SER A 334 104.26 142.42 60.89
CA SER A 334 105.54 142.85 61.50
C SER A 334 106.25 143.96 60.71
N TYR A 335 106.11 143.97 59.37
CA TYR A 335 106.63 145.06 58.53
C TYR A 335 105.92 146.39 58.79
N VAL A 336 104.59 146.36 58.93
CA VAL A 336 103.79 147.56 59.22
C VAL A 336 104.10 148.13 60.61
N GLU A 337 104.29 147.29 61.63
CA GLU A 337 104.69 147.72 62.97
C GLU A 337 106.07 148.39 63.01
N SER A 338 107.03 147.86 62.25
CA SER A 338 108.38 148.43 62.09
C SER A 338 108.37 149.86 61.52
N GLU A 339 107.60 150.09 60.45
CA GLU A 339 107.48 151.41 59.82
C GLU A 339 106.78 152.44 60.72
N LEU A 340 105.77 152.02 61.49
CA LEU A 340 105.08 152.88 62.45
C LEU A 340 106.01 153.37 63.58
N SER A 341 106.92 152.50 64.04
CA SER A 341 107.91 152.83 65.08
C SER A 341 108.92 153.86 64.59
N ARG A 342 109.36 153.76 63.32
CA ARG A 342 110.30 154.71 62.70
C ARG A 342 109.68 156.10 62.54
N ALA A 343 108.43 156.18 62.09
CA ALA A 343 107.71 157.45 61.98
C ALA A 343 107.57 158.16 63.34
N ASN A 344 107.38 157.42 64.44
CA ASN A 344 107.28 157.98 65.78
C ASN A 344 108.60 158.56 66.31
N SER A 345 109.77 158.00 65.93
CA SER A 345 111.06 158.56 66.37
C SER A 345 111.40 159.88 65.67
N GLU A 346 111.04 160.01 64.38
CA GLU A 346 111.27 161.23 63.60
C GLU A 346 110.40 162.41 64.09
N ILE A 347 109.14 162.15 64.49
CA ILE A 347 108.26 163.15 65.11
C ILE A 347 108.87 163.71 66.41
N LYS A 348 109.54 162.86 67.19
CA LYS A 348 110.16 163.25 68.47
C LYS A 348 111.38 164.18 68.26
N GLU A 349 112.16 163.98 67.21
CA GLU A 349 113.28 164.88 66.88
C GLU A 349 112.81 166.27 66.40
N LEU A 350 111.74 166.34 65.59
CA LEU A 350 111.17 167.62 65.15
C LEU A 350 110.66 168.48 66.32
N SER A 351 110.10 167.84 67.35
CA SER A 351 109.64 168.50 68.58
C SER A 351 110.77 169.23 69.32
N LEU A 352 111.95 168.61 69.41
CA LEU A 352 113.11 169.17 70.14
C LEU A 352 113.74 170.35 69.41
N LEU A 353 113.73 170.34 68.07
CA LEU A 353 114.22 171.45 67.25
C LEU A 353 113.34 172.71 67.43
N THR A 354 112.02 172.51 67.51
CA THR A 354 111.02 173.58 67.70
C THR A 354 111.19 174.27 69.06
N GLU A 355 111.53 173.53 70.10
CA GLU A 355 111.66 174.03 71.47
C GLU A 355 112.89 174.92 71.67
N SER A 356 114.00 174.64 70.97
CA SER A 356 115.24 175.41 71.14
C SER A 356 115.25 176.74 70.37
N LEU A 357 114.63 176.80 69.19
CA LEU A 357 114.36 178.05 68.45
C LEU A 357 113.56 179.04 69.31
N SER A 358 112.63 178.55 70.13
CA SER A 358 111.89 179.39 71.09
C SER A 358 112.78 180.01 72.18
N LYS A 359 113.92 179.39 72.53
CA LYS A 359 114.82 179.88 73.58
C LYS A 359 115.68 181.04 73.08
N VAL A 360 116.14 180.97 71.83
CA VAL A 360 116.90 182.05 71.16
C VAL A 360 116.04 183.33 71.05
N LEU A 361 114.74 183.19 70.81
CA LEU A 361 113.80 184.31 70.68
C LEU A 361 113.52 185.04 72.01
N LYS A 362 113.64 184.38 73.17
CA LYS A 362 113.35 184.99 74.48
C LYS A 362 114.46 185.93 74.96
N THR A 363 115.71 185.69 74.62
CA THR A 363 116.83 186.49 75.18
C THR A 363 117.02 187.82 74.45
N THR A 364 116.68 187.90 73.17
CA THR A 364 116.66 189.16 72.38
C THR A 364 115.71 190.21 72.96
N LYS A 365 114.69 189.80 73.74
CA LYS A 365 113.75 190.73 74.41
C LYS A 365 114.35 191.46 75.63
N VAL A 366 115.34 190.88 76.31
CA VAL A 366 115.91 191.46 77.56
C VAL A 366 116.86 192.62 77.27
N ILE A 367 117.42 192.70 76.07
CA ILE A 367 118.29 193.81 75.63
C ILE A 367 117.49 195.13 75.44
N SER A 368 116.15 195.09 75.33
CA SER A 368 115.34 196.26 74.95
C SER A 368 114.81 197.15 76.10
N PHE A 369 114.85 196.71 77.37
CA PHE A 369 114.21 197.46 78.46
C PHE A 369 115.16 198.28 79.35
N ALA A 370 116.45 197.92 79.46
CA ALA A 370 117.39 198.67 80.31
C ALA A 370 117.86 200.00 79.66
N SER A 371 117.82 200.12 78.34
CA SER A 371 118.16 201.34 77.60
C SER A 371 117.11 202.47 77.75
N ILE A 372 115.87 202.15 78.13
CA ILE A 372 114.80 203.13 78.28
C ILE A 372 114.79 203.76 79.68
N ALA A 373 115.21 203.04 80.73
CA ALA A 373 115.15 203.55 82.10
C ALA A 373 116.22 204.60 82.45
N ILE A 374 117.42 204.54 81.86
CA ILE A 374 118.49 205.51 82.16
C ILE A 374 118.32 206.81 81.37
N THR A 375 117.71 206.75 80.19
CA THR A 375 117.30 207.94 79.42
C THR A 375 116.28 208.80 80.21
N CYS A 376 115.52 208.21 81.15
CA CYS A 376 114.58 208.94 82.01
C CYS A 376 115.22 209.63 83.21
N VAL A 377 116.38 209.17 83.73
CA VAL A 377 117.09 209.87 84.82
C VAL A 377 117.90 211.06 84.29
N LEU A 378 118.32 211.01 83.02
CA LEU A 378 118.85 212.15 82.27
C LEU A 378 117.85 213.32 82.15
N VAL A 379 116.54 213.11 82.39
CA VAL A 379 115.51 214.17 82.27
C VAL A 379 115.06 214.72 83.64
N ILE A 380 115.21 213.97 84.73
CA ILE A 380 114.74 214.40 86.07
C ILE A 380 115.82 215.18 86.85
N LEU A 381 117.12 214.97 86.58
CA LEU A 381 118.16 215.80 87.23
C LEU A 381 118.39 217.16 86.53
N ILE A 382 118.06 217.27 85.24
CA ILE A 382 117.88 218.55 84.52
C ILE A 382 116.87 219.48 85.25
N ILE A 383 116.01 218.92 86.12
CA ILE A 383 115.01 219.65 86.92
C ILE A 383 115.48 219.95 88.36
N SER A 384 116.57 219.33 88.85
CA SER A 384 116.99 219.45 90.26
C SER A 384 118.15 220.42 90.51
N GLY A 385 118.68 221.11 89.50
CA GLY A 385 119.73 222.11 89.71
C GLY A 385 121.06 221.54 90.20
N VAL A 386 121.45 220.37 89.69
CA VAL A 386 122.84 219.88 89.75
C VAL A 386 123.39 219.65 88.35
N LEU A 387 122.55 219.27 87.37
CA LEU A 387 122.74 219.49 85.93
C LEU A 387 121.46 219.05 85.22
#